data_AF-A0A0R1IZ18-F1
#
_entry.id   AF-A0A0R1IZ18-F1
#
_cell.length_a   1.000
_cell.length_b   1.000
_cell.length_c   1.000
_cell.angle_alpha   90.00
_cell.angle_beta   90.00
_cell.angle_gamma   90.00
#
_symmetry.space_group_name_H-M   'P 1'
#
loop_
_entity.id
_entity.type
_entity.pdbx_description
1 polymer ?
#
loop_
_entity_poly.entity_id
_entity_poly.type
_entity_poly.pdbx_seq_one_letter_code
_entity_poly.pdbx_strand_id
1 'polypeptide(L)'
;MVGDRGFEFYSDRNTKNYIQIPWKEVDKVIVSVVFKGKWIPRYALKTKKNGMYTFSSKDPKKVLRAIRVYIDPKDIVRSLSFNDVVKRGLKNLFTRKNKKKKNK
;
A
#
# COMPACT_ATOMS: atom_id res chain seq x y z
N MET A 1 -8.85 1.56 12.01
CA MET A 1 -10.33 1.69 11.99
C MET A 1 -10.73 2.71 10.93
N VAL A 2 -11.91 2.56 10.36
CA VAL A 2 -12.47 3.50 9.37
C VAL A 2 -13.57 4.26 10.10
N GLY A 3 -13.29 5.51 10.47
CA GLY A 3 -14.24 6.37 11.16
C GLY A 3 -14.97 7.31 10.20
N ASP A 4 -15.97 8.01 10.72
CA ASP A 4 -16.83 8.87 9.89
C ASP A 4 -16.12 10.14 9.39
N ARG A 5 -15.12 10.61 10.15
CA ARG A 5 -14.38 11.85 9.85
C ARG A 5 -13.00 11.59 9.24
N GLY A 6 -12.46 10.39 9.39
CA GLY A 6 -11.15 10.04 8.88
C GLY A 6 -10.79 8.57 9.06
N PHE A 7 -9.65 8.20 8.47
CA PHE A 7 -9.00 6.93 8.72
C PHE A 7 -8.19 7.01 10.01
N GLU A 8 -8.34 6.03 10.87
CA GLU A 8 -7.69 6.00 12.17
C GLU A 8 -6.84 4.73 12.29
N PHE A 9 -5.64 4.85 12.83
CA PHE A 9 -4.78 3.71 13.11
C PHE A 9 -4.25 3.83 14.54
N TYR A 10 -4.36 2.76 15.31
CA TYR A 10 -3.85 2.64 16.67
C TYR A 10 -2.77 1.57 16.68
N SER A 11 -1.64 1.85 17.32
CA SER A 11 -0.59 0.85 17.51
C SER A 11 -1.01 -0.16 18.57
N ASP A 12 -0.91 -1.45 18.25
CA ASP A 12 -1.20 -2.54 19.19
C ASP A 12 -0.29 -2.51 20.43
N ARG A 13 0.92 -1.95 20.32
CA ARG A 13 1.89 -1.88 21.42
C ARG A 13 1.59 -0.75 22.40
N ASN A 14 1.04 0.36 21.90
CA ASN A 14 0.73 1.54 22.71
C ASN A 14 -0.39 2.33 22.03
N THR A 15 -1.56 2.35 22.66
CA THR A 15 -2.76 3.03 22.16
C THR A 15 -2.62 4.55 22.09
N LYS A 16 -1.67 5.14 22.84
CA LYS A 16 -1.33 6.57 22.72
C LYS A 16 -0.64 6.90 21.39
N ASN A 17 -0.05 5.91 20.73
CA ASN A 17 0.54 6.07 19.41
C ASN A 17 -0.53 5.79 18.37
N TYR A 18 -1.17 6.86 17.91
CA TYR A 18 -2.21 6.79 16.90
C TYR A 18 -1.92 7.76 15.76
N ILE A 19 -2.51 7.44 14.60
CA ILE A 19 -2.52 8.30 13.42
C ILE A 19 -3.97 8.49 13.02
N GLN A 20 -4.37 9.74 12.79
CA GLN A 20 -5.66 10.09 12.21
C GLN A 20 -5.41 10.84 10.90
N ILE A 21 -6.07 10.39 9.83
CA ILE A 21 -5.99 11.01 8.51
C ILE A 21 -7.42 11.42 8.14
N PRO A 22 -7.76 12.72 8.21
CA PRO A 22 -9.07 13.21 7.83
C PRO A 22 -9.40 12.86 6.37
N TRP A 23 -10.63 12.46 6.07
CA TRP A 23 -11.02 12.11 4.69
C TRP A 23 -10.77 13.25 3.70
N LYS A 24 -10.96 14.50 4.15
CA LYS A 24 -10.69 15.72 3.37
C LYS A 24 -9.23 15.86 2.93
N GLU A 25 -8.30 15.27 3.67
CA GLU A 25 -6.87 15.31 3.39
C GLU A 25 -6.43 14.20 2.43
N VAL A 26 -7.21 13.12 2.29
CA VAL A 26 -6.90 12.02 1.39
C VAL A 26 -7.09 12.49 -0.06
N ASP A 27 -6.02 12.39 -0.84
CA ASP A 27 -6.01 12.63 -2.28
C ASP A 27 -6.37 11.34 -3.02
N LYS A 28 -5.64 10.24 -2.73
CA LYS A 28 -5.82 8.95 -3.40
C LYS A 28 -5.59 7.79 -2.46
N VAL A 29 -6.19 6.65 -2.78
CA VAL A 29 -5.92 5.37 -2.13
C VAL A 29 -5.20 4.48 -3.12
N ILE A 30 -3.99 4.06 -2.77
CA ILE A 30 -3.15 3.24 -3.63
C ILE A 30 -3.17 1.81 -3.11
N VAL A 31 -3.65 0.88 -3.92
CA VAL A 31 -3.81 -0.52 -3.54
C VAL A 31 -2.71 -1.36 -4.19
N SER A 32 -1.94 -2.06 -3.36
CA SER A 32 -0.96 -3.03 -3.81
C SER A 32 -1.66 -4.33 -4.16
N VAL A 33 -1.67 -4.72 -5.43
CA VAL A 33 -2.36 -5.93 -5.89
C VAL A 33 -1.36 -6.90 -6.50
N VAL A 34 -1.36 -8.13 -5.99
CA VAL A 34 -0.47 -9.21 -6.43
C VAL A 34 -1.29 -10.49 -6.68
N PHE A 35 -0.67 -11.54 -7.21
CA PHE A 35 -1.35 -12.77 -7.63
C PHE A 35 -2.50 -12.52 -8.61
N LYS A 36 -2.22 -11.86 -9.73
CA LYS A 36 -3.20 -11.59 -10.81
C LYS A 36 -4.50 -10.93 -10.34
N GLY A 37 -4.44 -10.03 -9.34
CA GLY A 37 -5.64 -9.36 -8.85
C GLY A 37 -6.22 -9.93 -7.56
N LYS A 38 -5.75 -11.10 -7.11
CA LYS A 38 -6.45 -11.88 -6.07
C LYS A 38 -6.09 -11.47 -4.64
N TRP A 39 -4.86 -10.98 -4.42
CA TRP A 39 -4.34 -10.70 -3.08
C TRP A 39 -3.85 -9.26 -2.92
N ILE A 40 -4.17 -8.66 -1.76
CA ILE A 40 -3.85 -7.28 -1.42
C ILE A 40 -3.02 -7.29 -0.14
N PRO A 41 -1.67 -7.27 -0.22
CA PRO A 41 -0.83 -7.24 0.97
C PRO A 41 -0.96 -5.94 1.76
N ARG A 42 -1.06 -4.81 1.05
CA ARG A 42 -0.99 -3.47 1.62
C ARG A 42 -1.81 -2.48 0.79
N TYR A 43 -2.18 -1.38 1.42
CA TYR A 43 -2.77 -0.22 0.77
C TYR A 43 -2.14 1.03 1.39
N ALA A 44 -2.12 2.12 0.64
CA ALA A 44 -1.59 3.38 1.09
C ALA A 44 -2.61 4.50 0.91
N LEU A 45 -2.69 5.38 1.90
CA LEU A 45 -3.42 6.63 1.82
C LEU A 45 -2.43 7.72 1.42
N LYS A 46 -2.61 8.26 0.22
CA LYS A 46 -1.89 9.44 -0.24
C LYS A 46 -2.63 10.66 0.25
N THR A 47 -1.97 11.46 1.06
CA THR A 47 -2.47 12.75 1.51
C THR A 47 -2.09 13.85 0.52
N LYS A 48 -2.83 14.96 0.54
CA LYS A 48 -2.57 16.11 -0.32
C LYS A 48 -1.23 16.80 -0.03
N LYS A 49 -0.77 16.79 1.24
CA LYS A 49 0.42 17.52 1.69
C LYS A 49 1.45 16.65 2.40
N ASN A 50 1.03 15.65 3.17
CA ASN A 50 1.88 14.93 4.12
C ASN A 50 2.43 13.59 3.58
N GLY A 51 2.43 13.41 2.25
CA GLY A 51 2.95 12.21 1.61
C GLY A 51 2.02 11.00 1.69
N MET A 52 2.60 9.79 1.69
CA MET A 52 1.86 8.52 1.63
C MET A 52 2.05 7.69 2.88
N TYR A 53 0.95 7.25 3.47
CA TYR A 53 0.93 6.35 4.63
C TYR A 53 0.53 4.95 4.19
N THR A 54 1.41 3.97 4.39
CA THR A 54 1.14 2.58 3.99
C THR A 54 0.68 1.75 5.19
N PHE A 55 -0.43 1.03 5.01
CA PHE A 55 -1.04 0.20 6.03
C PHE A 55 -1.22 -1.25 5.56
N SER A 56 -1.24 -2.16 6.51
CA SER A 56 -1.63 -3.56 6.34
C SER A 56 -2.70 -3.92 7.36
N SER A 57 -3.69 -4.70 6.94
CA SER A 57 -4.77 -5.17 7.81
C SER A 57 -5.05 -6.64 7.54
N LYS A 58 -5.63 -7.35 8.52
CA LYS A 58 -6.06 -8.75 8.34
C LYS A 58 -7.02 -8.93 7.16
N ASP A 59 -8.01 -8.03 7.04
CA ASP A 59 -9.02 -8.04 5.99
C ASP A 59 -9.00 -6.76 5.12
N PRO A 60 -8.02 -6.60 4.21
CA PRO A 60 -7.85 -5.38 3.42
C PRO A 60 -9.05 -5.10 2.49
N LYS A 61 -9.73 -6.15 2.00
CA LYS A 61 -10.94 -6.01 1.18
C LYS A 61 -12.09 -5.33 1.94
N LYS A 62 -12.26 -5.67 3.23
CA LYS A 62 -13.30 -5.05 4.07
C LYS A 62 -12.98 -3.58 4.33
N VAL A 63 -11.72 -3.29 4.63
CA VAL A 63 -11.27 -1.90 4.85
C VAL A 63 -11.47 -1.05 3.60
N LEU A 64 -11.05 -1.53 2.42
CA LEU A 64 -11.23 -0.80 1.17
C LEU A 64 -12.71 -0.59 0.80
N ARG A 65 -13.59 -1.55 1.13
CA ARG A 65 -15.04 -1.38 0.98
C ARG A 65 -15.59 -0.28 1.89
N ALA A 66 -15.14 -0.21 3.13
CA ALA A 66 -15.53 0.85 4.06
C ALA A 66 -15.00 2.23 3.61
N ILE A 67 -13.76 2.29 3.11
CA ILE A 67 -13.17 3.52 2.56
C ILE A 67 -13.97 4.05 1.35
N ARG A 68 -14.53 3.15 0.53
CA ARG A 68 -15.33 3.51 -0.66
C ARG A 68 -16.58 4.34 -0.35
N VAL A 69 -17.03 4.37 0.91
CA VAL A 69 -18.12 5.24 1.36
C VAL A 69 -17.68 6.71 1.38
N TYR A 70 -16.41 6.97 1.66
CA TYR A 70 -15.85 8.31 1.85
C TYR A 70 -15.02 8.82 0.67
N ILE A 71 -14.49 7.90 -0.14
CA ILE A 71 -13.61 8.20 -1.27
C ILE A 71 -14.21 7.63 -2.55
N ASP A 72 -14.22 8.45 -3.61
CA ASP A 72 -14.72 8.05 -4.92
C ASP A 72 -13.91 6.85 -5.45
N PRO A 73 -14.58 5.81 -5.99
CA PRO A 73 -13.90 4.66 -6.59
C PRO A 73 -12.81 5.01 -7.60
N LYS A 74 -12.92 6.14 -8.32
CA LYS A 74 -11.91 6.59 -9.29
C LYS A 74 -10.56 6.95 -8.65
N ASP A 75 -10.58 7.36 -7.38
CA ASP A 75 -9.42 7.77 -6.62
C ASP A 75 -8.77 6.59 -5.87
N ILE A 76 -9.38 5.40 -5.94
CA ILE A 76 -8.82 4.13 -5.48
C ILE A 76 -8.07 3.46 -6.63
N VAL A 77 -6.78 3.76 -6.74
CA VAL A 77 -5.93 3.34 -7.84
C VAL A 77 -5.05 2.14 -7.47
N ARG A 78 -4.70 1.31 -8.45
CA ARG A 78 -3.73 0.23 -8.24
C ARG A 78 -2.32 0.80 -8.27
N SER A 79 -1.43 0.33 -7.40
CA SER A 79 -0.02 0.68 -7.48
C SER A 79 0.59 0.14 -8.78
N LEU A 80 1.65 0.79 -9.26
CA LEU A 80 2.47 0.25 -10.35
C LEU A 80 2.95 -1.17 -10.03
N SER A 81 3.05 -1.99 -11.07
CA SER A 81 3.13 -3.44 -11.00
C SER A 81 4.32 -3.91 -10.14
N PHE A 82 4.02 -4.48 -8.97
CA PHE A 82 5.00 -5.17 -8.12
C PHE A 82 5.85 -6.18 -8.91
N ASN A 83 5.28 -6.76 -9.97
CA ASN A 83 5.98 -7.68 -10.86
C ASN A 83 7.19 -7.04 -11.56
N ASP A 84 7.12 -5.76 -11.93
CA ASP A 84 8.23 -5.09 -12.59
C ASP A 84 9.39 -4.86 -11.62
N VAL A 85 9.08 -4.54 -10.36
CA VAL A 85 10.07 -4.39 -9.30
C VAL A 85 10.73 -5.74 -8.97
N VAL A 86 9.93 -6.81 -8.84
CA VAL A 86 10.44 -8.17 -8.58
C VAL A 86 11.27 -8.68 -9.75
N LYS A 87 10.80 -8.52 -11.00
CA LYS A 87 11.57 -8.88 -12.20
C LYS A 87 12.89 -8.12 -12.29
N ARG A 88 12.89 -6.81 -11.99
CA ARG A 88 14.12 -6.00 -11.95
C ARG A 88 15.07 -6.49 -10.85
N GLY A 89 14.57 -6.80 -9.66
CA GLY A 89 15.36 -7.36 -8.56
C GLY A 89 16.00 -8.71 -8.90
N LEU A 90 15.21 -9.64 -9.46
CA LEU A 90 15.70 -10.95 -9.92
C LEU A 90 16.74 -10.81 -11.03
N LYS A 91 16.47 -9.98 -12.06
CA LYS A 91 17.41 -9.74 -13.16
C LYS A 91 18.77 -9.28 -12.65
N ASN A 92 18.78 -8.36 -11.67
CA ASN A 92 20.02 -7.85 -11.06
C ASN A 92 20.79 -8.92 -10.27
N LEU A 93 20.10 -9.87 -9.64
CA LEU A 93 20.74 -11.00 -8.94
C LEU A 93 21.36 -11.98 -9.93
N PHE A 94 20.67 -12.31 -11.03
CA PHE A 94 21.18 -13.22 -12.06
C PHE A 94 22.36 -12.62 -12.85
N THR A 95 22.31 -11.33 -13.21
CA THR A 95 23.43 -10.66 -13.89
C THR A 95 24.66 -10.57 -12.99
N ARG A 96 24.49 -10.34 -11.68
CA ARG A 96 25.59 -10.33 -10.70
C ARG A 96 26.21 -11.72 -10.52
N LYS A 97 25.40 -12.79 -10.56
CA LYS A 97 25.88 -14.19 -10.48
C LYS A 97 26.67 -14.60 -11.74
N ASN A 98 26.24 -14.18 -12.93
CA ASN A 98 26.97 -14.42 -14.18
C ASN A 98 28.29 -13.64 -14.27
N LYS A 99 28.36 -12.41 -13.73
CA LYS A 99 29.62 -11.65 -13.65
C LYS A 99 30.65 -12.31 -12.73
N LYS A 100 30.23 -12.90 -11.59
CA LYS A 100 31.11 -13.66 -10.69
C LYS A 100 31.62 -14.97 -11.29
N LYS A 101 30.85 -15.64 -12.15
CA LYS A 101 31.27 -16.87 -12.87
C LYS A 101 32.23 -16.61 -14.04
N LYS A 102 32.26 -15.39 -14.59
CA LYS A 102 33.17 -15.00 -15.69
C LYS A 102 34.56 -14.54 -15.23
N ASN A 103 34.71 -14.20 -13.94
CA ASN A 103 35.96 -13.74 -13.33
C ASN A 103 36.62 -14.82 -12.44
N LYS A 104 36.28 -16.08 -12.65
CA LYS A 104 36.86 -17.25 -11.98
C LYS A 104 37.17 -18.28 -13.06
#